data_AF-A0A8S9M710-F1
#
_entry.id   AF-A0A8S9M710-F1
#
_cell.length_a   1.000
_cell.length_b   1.000
_cell.length_c   1.000
_cell.angle_alpha   90.00
_cell.angle_beta   90.00
_cell.angle_gamma   90.00
#
_symmetry.space_group_name_H-M   'P 1'
#
loop_
_entity.id
_entity.type
_entity.pdbx_description
1 polymer ?
#
loop_
_entity_poly.entity_id
_entity_poly.type
_entity_poly.pdbx_seq_one_letter_code
_entity_poly.pdbx_strand_id
1 'polypeptide(L)'
;MFKVLGEVVFHVANEVLSNQEEDTWFDLWDYIVSQCKTHFEKAVYIFQSLTMMLHDMDILIPLIDILLPEINARLQLLQVEDNSCWVLAFVGAFCAAIHLVEVTSHADSVKEITLKMIDSVRELVERGGMEVGVVRRAFRDLEKIVKKQVKWYSTSDYRFVKGLLSRLYAIKAMKMESRILLWRINVIVERGVHDDLKE
;
A
#
# COMPACT_ATOMS: atom_id res chain seq x y z
N MET A 1 14.07 -5.77 -3.82
CA MET A 1 14.28 -5.98 -5.26
C MET A 1 13.59 -4.83 -5.99
N PHE A 2 14.13 -4.31 -7.10
CA PHE A 2 13.59 -3.15 -7.85
C PHE A 2 13.84 -1.72 -7.31
N LYS A 3 14.67 -1.51 -6.29
CA LYS A 3 14.90 -0.17 -5.69
C LYS A 3 15.28 0.91 -6.70
N VAL A 4 16.30 0.66 -7.52
CA VAL A 4 16.76 1.62 -8.54
C VAL A 4 15.65 1.92 -9.55
N LEU A 5 14.90 0.89 -9.96
CA LEU A 5 13.78 1.06 -10.89
C LEU A 5 12.68 1.93 -10.28
N GLY A 6 12.30 1.69 -9.02
CA GLY A 6 11.31 2.51 -8.33
C GLY A 6 11.74 3.97 -8.16
N GLU A 7 13.03 4.21 -7.85
CA GLU A 7 13.59 5.57 -7.76
C GLU A 7 13.58 6.28 -9.13
N VAL A 8 13.98 5.58 -10.21
CA VAL A 8 13.94 6.15 -11.56
C VAL A 8 12.51 6.46 -11.99
N VAL A 9 11.58 5.51 -11.84
CA VAL A 9 10.17 5.71 -12.19
C VAL A 9 9.58 6.88 -11.39
N PHE A 10 9.88 6.95 -10.08
CA PHE A 10 9.43 8.05 -9.24
C PHE A 10 9.93 9.40 -9.75
N HIS A 11 11.22 9.53 -10.05
CA HIS A 11 11.78 10.80 -10.53
C HIS A 11 11.21 11.21 -11.88
N VAL A 12 11.07 10.26 -12.81
CA VAL A 12 10.48 10.56 -14.13
C VAL A 12 9.00 10.91 -14.00
N ALA A 13 8.23 10.17 -13.18
CA ALA A 13 6.80 10.43 -12.99
C ALA A 13 6.60 11.80 -12.36
N ASN A 14 7.42 12.16 -11.38
CA ASN A 14 7.39 13.48 -10.79
C ASN A 14 7.64 14.59 -11.83
N GLU A 15 8.66 14.42 -12.67
CA GLU A 15 8.99 15.41 -13.71
C GLU A 15 7.87 15.52 -14.75
N VAL A 16 7.34 14.40 -15.22
CA VAL A 16 6.29 14.37 -16.24
C VAL A 16 4.99 14.99 -15.70
N LEU A 17 4.59 14.61 -14.49
CA LEU A 17 3.29 14.98 -13.92
C LEU A 17 3.30 16.35 -13.24
N SER A 18 4.47 16.89 -12.85
CA SER A 18 4.57 18.25 -12.32
C SER A 18 4.67 19.33 -13.39
N ASN A 19 5.12 18.98 -14.60
CA ASN A 19 5.45 19.96 -15.64
C ASN A 19 4.47 20.00 -16.82
N GLN A 20 3.49 19.10 -16.89
CA GLN A 20 2.54 19.06 -18.02
C GLN A 20 1.09 19.07 -17.54
N GLU A 21 0.28 19.95 -18.13
CA GLU A 21 -1.15 20.08 -17.84
C GLU A 21 -2.00 18.97 -18.52
N GLU A 22 -1.47 18.23 -19.49
CA GLU A 22 -2.28 17.29 -20.31
C GLU A 22 -1.67 15.88 -20.55
N ASP A 23 -0.36 15.66 -20.45
CA ASP A 23 0.23 14.32 -20.69
C ASP A 23 0.19 13.44 -19.44
N THR A 24 -0.94 12.75 -19.34
CA THR A 24 -1.09 11.57 -18.48
C THR A 24 -0.18 10.46 -19.02
N TRP A 25 0.70 9.90 -18.18
CA TRP A 25 1.70 8.90 -18.59
C TRP A 25 1.07 7.52 -18.82
N PHE A 26 0.12 7.44 -19.76
CA PHE A 26 -0.65 6.24 -20.10
C PHE A 26 0.25 5.05 -20.46
N ASP A 27 1.37 5.28 -21.15
CA ASP A 27 2.32 4.23 -21.51
C ASP A 27 2.85 3.47 -20.28
N LEU A 28 3.06 4.16 -19.16
CA LEU A 28 3.48 3.52 -17.91
C LEU A 28 2.35 2.68 -17.32
N TRP A 29 1.10 3.13 -17.42
CA TRP A 29 -0.03 2.35 -16.93
C TRP A 29 -0.27 1.13 -17.79
N ASP A 30 -0.25 1.27 -19.12
CA ASP A 30 -0.34 0.16 -20.06
C ASP A 30 0.77 -0.88 -19.82
N TYR A 31 1.96 -0.41 -19.48
CA TYR A 31 3.03 -1.29 -19.02
C TYR A 31 2.64 -2.02 -17.73
N ILE A 32 2.25 -1.32 -16.66
CA ILE A 32 1.89 -1.95 -15.38
C ILE A 32 0.73 -2.95 -15.57
N VAL A 33 -0.29 -2.57 -16.32
CA VAL A 33 -1.47 -3.38 -16.66
C VAL A 33 -1.07 -4.63 -17.42
N SER A 34 -0.29 -4.51 -18.49
CA SER A 34 0.13 -5.66 -19.29
C SER A 34 1.00 -6.64 -18.49
N GLN A 35 1.76 -6.14 -17.51
CA GLN A 35 2.69 -6.95 -16.73
C GLN A 35 2.11 -7.46 -15.40
N CYS A 36 0.98 -6.95 -14.91
CA CYS A 36 0.51 -7.25 -13.54
C CYS A 36 0.23 -8.75 -13.29
N LYS A 37 -0.17 -9.49 -14.33
CA LYS A 37 -0.44 -10.93 -14.23
C LYS A 37 0.83 -11.78 -14.28
N THR A 38 1.73 -11.47 -15.20
CA THR A 38 2.94 -12.26 -15.51
C THR A 38 4.15 -11.86 -14.68
N HIS A 39 4.26 -10.57 -14.33
CA HIS A 39 5.35 -9.98 -13.56
C HIS A 39 4.81 -9.10 -12.42
N PHE A 40 3.87 -9.67 -11.66
CA PHE A 40 3.15 -9.01 -10.55
C PHE A 40 4.08 -8.20 -9.64
N GLU A 41 5.16 -8.81 -9.15
CA GLU A 41 6.06 -8.15 -8.20
C GLU A 41 6.63 -6.84 -8.75
N LYS A 42 7.07 -6.84 -10.01
CA LYS A 42 7.63 -5.65 -10.66
C LYS A 42 6.54 -4.60 -10.88
N ALA A 43 5.38 -5.02 -11.39
CA ALA A 43 4.25 -4.14 -11.66
C ALA A 43 3.77 -3.43 -10.39
N VAL A 44 3.56 -4.19 -9.30
CA VAL A 44 3.09 -3.64 -8.03
C VAL A 44 4.17 -2.80 -7.35
N TYR A 45 5.46 -3.16 -7.47
CA TYR A 45 6.54 -2.34 -6.95
C TYR A 45 6.62 -0.95 -7.63
N ILE A 46 6.44 -0.91 -8.95
CA ILE A 46 6.37 0.35 -9.71
C ILE A 46 5.16 1.15 -9.25
N PHE A 47 3.97 0.53 -9.16
CA PHE A 47 2.77 1.17 -8.65
C PHE A 47 2.97 1.81 -7.27
N GLN A 48 3.54 1.07 -6.31
CA GLN A 48 3.86 1.60 -4.97
C GLN A 48 4.84 2.78 -4.97
N SER A 49 5.64 2.91 -6.03
CA SER A 49 6.59 4.02 -6.17
C SER A 49 5.92 5.29 -6.70
N LEU A 50 4.75 5.17 -7.33
CA LEU A 50 3.97 6.28 -7.90
C LEU A 50 3.04 6.96 -6.90
N THR A 51 2.78 6.34 -5.75
CA THR A 51 1.74 6.76 -4.77
C THR A 51 2.06 8.07 -4.04
N MET A 52 3.13 8.74 -4.45
CA MET A 52 3.86 9.72 -3.67
C MET A 52 3.82 11.14 -4.23
N MET A 53 3.04 11.55 -5.23
CA MET A 53 3.09 12.99 -5.63
C MET A 53 1.90 13.62 -6.37
N LEU A 54 0.82 12.89 -6.64
CA LEU A 54 -0.16 13.43 -7.59
C LEU A 54 -1.30 14.12 -6.86
N HIS A 55 -1.41 15.44 -7.08
CA HIS A 55 -2.50 16.27 -6.57
C HIS A 55 -3.86 15.84 -7.16
N ASP A 56 -3.83 15.04 -8.22
CA ASP A 56 -4.97 14.40 -8.88
C ASP A 56 -4.71 12.88 -9.00
N MET A 57 -5.17 12.13 -8.01
CA MET A 57 -4.99 10.68 -7.92
C MET A 57 -6.09 9.89 -8.65
N ASP A 58 -7.14 10.55 -9.13
CA ASP A 58 -8.24 9.90 -9.84
C ASP A 58 -7.74 9.23 -11.13
N ILE A 59 -6.67 9.80 -11.67
CA ILE A 59 -5.88 9.28 -12.78
C ILE A 59 -5.40 7.83 -12.54
N LEU A 60 -5.14 7.44 -11.30
CA LEU A 60 -4.70 6.08 -10.95
C LEU A 60 -5.86 5.09 -10.77
N ILE A 61 -7.11 5.54 -10.70
CA ILE A 61 -8.28 4.67 -10.45
C ILE A 61 -8.36 3.52 -11.47
N PRO A 62 -8.28 3.77 -12.80
CA PRO A 62 -8.36 2.69 -13.78
C PRO A 62 -7.24 1.66 -13.62
N LEU A 63 -6.04 2.12 -13.26
CA LEU A 63 -4.90 1.24 -12.98
C LEU A 63 -5.16 0.40 -11.72
N ILE A 64 -5.67 1.02 -10.66
CA ILE A 64 -5.97 0.35 -9.40
C ILE A 64 -7.06 -0.71 -9.59
N ASP A 65 -8.11 -0.43 -10.37
CA ASP A 65 -9.17 -1.39 -10.66
C ASP A 65 -8.65 -2.67 -11.33
N ILE A 66 -7.61 -2.54 -12.15
CA ILE A 66 -6.94 -3.69 -12.79
C ILE A 66 -6.03 -4.43 -11.80
N LEU A 67 -5.32 -3.70 -10.93
CA LEU A 67 -4.39 -4.27 -9.96
C LEU A 67 -5.08 -4.95 -8.78
N LEU A 68 -6.23 -4.43 -8.33
CA LEU A 68 -6.93 -4.89 -7.14
C LEU A 68 -7.25 -6.40 -7.14
N PRO A 69 -7.78 -7.00 -8.23
CA PRO A 69 -8.02 -8.45 -8.28
C PRO A 69 -6.74 -9.26 -8.08
N GLU A 70 -5.64 -8.85 -8.72
CA GLU A 70 -4.36 -9.55 -8.60
C GLU A 70 -3.80 -9.40 -7.18
N ILE A 71 -3.80 -8.17 -6.62
CA ILE A 71 -3.38 -7.92 -5.23
C ILE A 71 -4.19 -8.78 -4.25
N ASN A 72 -5.51 -8.82 -4.41
CA ASN A 72 -6.41 -9.62 -3.59
C ASN A 72 -6.07 -11.10 -3.64
N ALA A 73 -5.82 -11.64 -4.83
CA ALA A 73 -5.43 -13.04 -4.99
C ALA A 73 -4.11 -13.34 -4.26
N ARG A 74 -3.12 -12.44 -4.32
CA ARG A 74 -1.80 -12.66 -3.68
C ARG A 74 -1.85 -12.51 -2.16
N LEU A 75 -2.77 -11.70 -1.62
CA LEU A 75 -3.01 -11.63 -0.18
C LEU A 75 -3.53 -12.96 0.40
N GLN A 76 -4.26 -13.73 -0.40
CA GLN A 76 -4.83 -15.03 0.00
C GLN A 76 -3.87 -16.20 -0.23
N LEU A 77 -2.91 -16.05 -1.15
CA LEU A 77 -1.90 -17.07 -1.43
C LEU A 77 -0.76 -17.01 -0.39
N LEU A 78 -0.96 -17.67 0.74
CA LEU A 78 0.08 -17.83 1.78
C LEU A 78 1.06 -18.97 1.45
N GLN A 79 1.61 -18.96 0.23
CA GLN A 79 2.57 -19.97 -0.20
C GLN A 79 3.94 -19.73 0.46
N VAL A 80 4.54 -20.81 0.99
CA VAL A 80 5.73 -20.80 1.86
C VAL A 80 7.00 -20.29 1.14
N GLU A 81 7.05 -20.40 -0.18
CA GLU A 81 8.27 -20.18 -0.98
C GLU A 81 8.43 -18.74 -1.49
N ASP A 82 7.34 -18.00 -1.71
CA ASP A 82 7.39 -16.63 -2.24
C ASP A 82 6.80 -15.59 -1.26
N ASN A 83 7.54 -15.38 -0.18
CA ASN A 83 7.23 -14.36 0.82
C ASN A 83 7.39 -12.92 0.30
N SER A 84 7.98 -12.72 -0.89
CA SER A 84 8.16 -11.41 -1.51
C SER A 84 6.86 -10.93 -2.13
N CYS A 85 6.18 -11.84 -2.84
CA CYS A 85 4.89 -11.59 -3.47
C CYS A 85 3.81 -11.13 -2.49
N TRP A 86 3.66 -11.80 -1.33
CA TRP A 86 2.70 -11.37 -0.31
C TRP A 86 3.05 -10.00 0.30
N VAL A 87 4.33 -9.74 0.58
CA VAL A 87 4.78 -8.43 1.10
C VAL A 87 4.43 -7.31 0.13
N LEU A 88 4.67 -7.52 -1.17
CA LEU A 88 4.32 -6.55 -2.21
C LEU A 88 2.80 -6.41 -2.36
N ALA A 89 2.03 -7.50 -2.28
CA ALA A 89 0.59 -7.42 -2.29
C ALA A 89 0.04 -6.63 -1.11
N PHE A 90 0.55 -6.86 0.12
CA PHE A 90 0.14 -6.12 1.31
C PHE A 90 0.44 -4.63 1.20
N VAL A 91 1.63 -4.27 0.73
CA VAL A 91 2.02 -2.87 0.58
C VAL A 91 1.27 -2.20 -0.58
N GLY A 92 1.04 -2.92 -1.68
CA GLY A 92 0.25 -2.46 -2.82
C GLY A 92 -1.22 -2.25 -2.45
N ALA A 93 -1.80 -3.15 -1.67
CA ALA A 93 -3.14 -3.04 -1.12
C ALA A 93 -3.32 -1.78 -0.28
N PHE A 94 -2.35 -1.48 0.59
CA PHE A 94 -2.35 -0.25 1.36
C PHE A 94 -2.34 0.99 0.47
N CYS A 95 -1.46 1.01 -0.53
CA CYS A 95 -1.34 2.10 -1.49
C CYS A 95 -2.65 2.32 -2.27
N ALA A 96 -3.23 1.25 -2.79
CA ALA A 96 -4.53 1.29 -3.47
C ALA A 96 -5.64 1.81 -2.56
N ALA A 97 -5.70 1.35 -1.30
CA ALA A 97 -6.72 1.79 -0.35
C ALA A 97 -6.62 3.27 -0.01
N ILE A 98 -5.40 3.82 0.11
CA ILE A 98 -5.17 5.27 0.29
C ILE A 98 -5.73 6.04 -0.91
N HIS A 99 -5.39 5.66 -2.14
CA HIS A 99 -5.90 6.35 -3.32
C HIS A 99 -7.42 6.28 -3.49
N LEU A 100 -8.05 5.22 -2.97
CA LEU A 100 -9.49 5.00 -3.13
C LEU A 100 -10.32 5.47 -1.94
N VAL A 101 -9.73 5.88 -0.81
CA VAL A 101 -10.48 6.13 0.43
C VAL A 101 -11.49 7.28 0.29
N GLU A 102 -11.18 8.27 -0.56
CA GLU A 102 -12.06 9.41 -0.83
C GLU A 102 -12.97 9.19 -2.04
N VAL A 103 -12.73 8.12 -2.80
CA VAL A 103 -13.49 7.77 -3.99
C VAL A 103 -14.75 7.01 -3.58
N THR A 104 -15.86 7.74 -3.46
CA THR A 104 -17.13 7.19 -2.94
C THR A 104 -17.62 5.94 -3.68
N SER A 105 -17.41 5.83 -5.00
CA SER A 105 -17.76 4.64 -5.79
C SER A 105 -16.96 3.39 -5.42
N HIS A 106 -15.83 3.54 -4.73
CA HIS A 106 -14.91 2.47 -4.37
C HIS A 106 -14.90 2.15 -2.87
N ALA A 107 -15.85 2.71 -2.10
CA ALA A 107 -15.95 2.48 -0.66
C ALA A 107 -16.04 0.97 -0.31
N ASP A 108 -16.77 0.19 -1.09
CA ASP A 108 -16.86 -1.26 -0.92
C ASP A 108 -15.53 -1.96 -1.23
N SER A 109 -14.83 -1.54 -2.30
CA SER A 109 -13.49 -2.04 -2.65
C SER A 109 -12.48 -1.76 -1.54
N VAL A 110 -12.49 -0.55 -0.97
CA VAL A 110 -11.63 -0.17 0.18
C VAL A 110 -11.93 -1.03 1.40
N LYS A 111 -13.21 -1.25 1.70
CA LYS A 111 -13.63 -2.12 2.81
C LYS A 111 -13.17 -3.56 2.59
N GLU A 112 -13.35 -4.09 1.38
CA GLU A 112 -12.96 -5.45 1.03
C GLU A 112 -11.44 -5.66 1.14
N ILE A 113 -10.65 -4.79 0.51
CA ILE A 113 -9.18 -4.92 0.54
C ILE A 113 -8.65 -4.79 1.97
N THR A 114 -9.23 -3.89 2.78
CA THR A 114 -8.86 -3.72 4.19
C THR A 114 -9.11 -4.99 5.00
N LEU A 115 -10.26 -5.64 4.80
CA LEU A 115 -10.57 -6.91 5.47
C LEU A 115 -9.57 -8.00 5.05
N LYS A 116 -9.29 -8.14 3.75
CA LYS A 116 -8.32 -9.11 3.24
C LYS A 116 -6.90 -8.86 3.76
N MET A 117 -6.47 -7.61 3.91
CA MET A 117 -5.20 -7.26 4.54
C MET A 117 -5.14 -7.73 6.00
N ILE A 118 -6.19 -7.47 6.78
CA ILE A 118 -6.25 -7.85 8.20
C ILE A 118 -6.30 -9.38 8.34
N ASP A 119 -7.14 -10.05 7.57
CA ASP A 119 -7.34 -11.49 7.66
C ASP A 119 -6.08 -12.24 7.20
N SER A 120 -5.40 -11.79 6.15
CA SER A 120 -4.13 -12.41 5.71
C SER A 120 -3.02 -12.27 6.76
N VAL A 121 -2.92 -11.13 7.46
CA VAL A 121 -1.99 -10.99 8.60
C VAL A 121 -2.40 -11.92 9.73
N ARG A 122 -3.69 -11.99 10.07
CA ARG A 122 -4.21 -12.87 11.13
C ARG A 122 -3.81 -14.33 10.85
N GLU A 123 -4.04 -14.78 9.63
CA GLU A 123 -3.72 -16.14 9.22
C GLU A 123 -2.21 -16.43 9.27
N LEU A 124 -1.37 -15.49 8.83
CA LEU A 124 0.10 -15.62 8.91
C LEU A 124 0.61 -15.69 10.35
N VAL A 125 0.00 -14.95 11.28
CA VAL A 125 0.43 -14.92 12.69
C VAL A 125 -0.10 -16.11 13.49
N GLU A 126 -1.29 -16.61 13.17
CA GLU A 126 -1.93 -17.73 13.87
C GLU A 126 -1.37 -19.09 13.42
N ARG A 127 -0.92 -19.24 12.16
CA ARG A 127 -0.26 -20.46 11.66
C ARG A 127 1.16 -20.69 12.23
N GLY A 128 1.61 -19.87 13.18
CA GLY A 128 2.67 -20.18 14.16
C GLY A 128 4.13 -20.14 13.69
N GLY A 129 4.43 -20.29 12.39
CA GLY A 129 5.82 -20.43 11.90
C GLY A 129 6.39 -19.27 11.08
N MET A 130 5.56 -18.51 10.36
CA MET A 130 6.00 -17.60 9.27
C MET A 130 5.90 -16.09 9.61
N GLU A 131 5.33 -15.75 10.76
CA GLU A 131 5.02 -14.37 11.19
C GLU A 131 6.23 -13.43 11.21
N VAL A 132 7.34 -13.85 11.83
CA VAL A 132 8.38 -12.90 12.27
C VAL A 132 9.15 -12.27 11.10
N GLY A 133 9.33 -13.04 10.02
CA GLY A 133 10.08 -12.58 8.86
C GLY A 133 9.21 -11.76 7.91
N VAL A 134 8.04 -12.29 7.57
CA VAL A 134 7.22 -11.78 6.46
C VAL A 134 6.43 -10.54 6.88
N VAL A 135 5.66 -10.65 7.97
CA VAL A 135 4.83 -9.55 8.48
C VAL A 135 5.71 -8.37 8.88
N ARG A 136 6.85 -8.64 9.52
CA ARG A 136 7.82 -7.60 9.89
C ARG A 136 8.41 -6.87 8.68
N ARG A 137 8.65 -7.57 7.56
CA ARG A 137 9.10 -6.93 6.31
C ARG A 137 8.01 -6.05 5.73
N ALA A 138 6.78 -6.56 5.62
CA ALA A 138 5.64 -5.77 5.14
C ALA A 138 5.41 -4.51 5.97
N PHE A 139 5.41 -4.60 7.30
CA PHE A 139 5.25 -3.42 8.16
C PHE A 139 6.41 -2.44 8.06
N ARG A 140 7.64 -2.93 7.85
CA ARG A 140 8.79 -2.05 7.62
C ARG A 140 8.69 -1.30 6.29
N ASP A 141 8.21 -1.95 5.24
CA ASP A 141 8.02 -1.31 3.95
C ASP A 141 6.83 -0.35 3.97
N LEU A 142 5.76 -0.71 4.68
CA LEU A 142 4.66 0.19 5.02
C LEU A 142 5.16 1.44 5.77
N GLU A 143 6.01 1.29 6.79
CA GLU A 143 6.59 2.41 7.53
C GLU A 143 7.34 3.38 6.61
N LYS A 144 8.10 2.87 5.63
CA LYS A 144 8.82 3.72 4.66
C LYS A 144 7.86 4.52 3.80
N ILE A 145 6.79 3.89 3.31
CA ILE A 145 5.78 4.54 2.48
C ILE A 145 5.03 5.60 3.30
N VAL A 146 4.60 5.28 4.51
CA VAL A 146 3.94 6.24 5.39
C VAL A 146 4.84 7.46 5.66
N LYS A 147 6.12 7.27 6.02
CA LYS A 147 7.06 8.41 6.23
C LYS A 147 7.16 9.34 5.03
N LYS A 148 7.03 8.77 3.85
CA LYS A 148 7.19 9.43 2.56
C LYS A 148 5.96 10.27 2.20
N GLN A 149 4.76 9.80 2.53
CA GLN A 149 3.49 10.41 2.08
C GLN A 149 2.67 11.09 3.19
N VAL A 150 2.98 10.86 4.48
CA VAL A 150 2.15 11.31 5.63
C VAL A 150 1.82 12.81 5.63
N LYS A 151 2.69 13.64 5.05
CA LYS A 151 2.49 15.09 4.99
C LYS A 151 1.34 15.51 4.07
N TRP A 152 0.88 14.61 3.20
CA TRP A 152 -0.20 14.88 2.24
C TRP A 152 -1.47 14.10 2.55
N TYR A 153 -1.51 13.43 3.71
CA TYR A 153 -2.71 12.72 4.11
C TYR A 153 -3.85 13.70 4.36
N SER A 154 -4.98 13.41 3.74
CA SER A 154 -6.24 14.01 4.09
C SER A 154 -6.75 13.48 5.44
N THR A 155 -7.84 14.06 5.92
CA THR A 155 -8.59 13.52 7.07
C THR A 155 -9.03 12.06 6.84
N SER A 156 -9.44 11.72 5.62
CA SER A 156 -9.88 10.37 5.26
C SER A 156 -8.72 9.38 5.31
N ASP A 157 -7.56 9.75 4.75
CA ASP A 157 -6.33 8.97 4.83
C ASP A 157 -5.92 8.73 6.27
N TYR A 158 -5.87 9.79 7.08
CA TYR A 158 -5.51 9.71 8.49
C TYR A 158 -6.41 8.71 9.24
N ARG A 159 -7.74 8.87 9.12
CA ARG A 159 -8.71 7.98 9.78
C ARG A 159 -8.57 6.54 9.29
N PHE A 160 -8.38 6.33 7.99
CA PHE A 160 -8.16 5.01 7.40
C PHE A 160 -6.91 4.33 7.99
N VAL A 161 -5.76 5.01 7.97
CA VAL A 161 -4.50 4.45 8.46
C VAL A 161 -4.59 4.14 9.94
N LYS A 162 -5.15 5.05 10.75
CA LYS A 162 -5.36 4.83 12.19
C LYS A 162 -6.25 3.62 12.45
N GLY A 163 -7.35 3.49 11.69
CA GLY A 163 -8.26 2.37 11.76
C GLY A 163 -7.59 1.03 11.41
N LEU A 164 -6.84 0.99 10.31
CA LEU A 164 -6.08 -0.19 9.88
C LEU A 164 -5.04 -0.60 10.94
N LEU A 165 -4.21 0.34 11.40
CA LEU A 165 -3.17 0.07 12.40
C LEU A 165 -3.78 -0.46 13.71
N SER A 166 -4.87 0.13 14.17
CA SER A 166 -5.58 -0.33 15.39
C SER A 166 -6.07 -1.77 15.24
N ARG A 167 -6.66 -2.12 14.08
CA ARG A 167 -7.18 -3.48 13.83
C ARG A 167 -6.05 -4.51 13.72
N LEU A 168 -4.95 -4.15 13.06
CA LEU A 168 -3.76 -5.01 12.98
C LEU A 168 -3.13 -5.22 14.37
N TYR A 169 -3.04 -4.16 15.19
CA TYR A 169 -2.49 -4.22 16.54
C TYR A 169 -3.32 -5.10 17.48
N ALA A 170 -4.64 -5.17 17.26
CA ALA A 170 -5.56 -5.99 18.05
C ALA A 170 -5.43 -7.50 17.79
N ILE A 171 -4.66 -7.94 16.79
CA ILE A 171 -4.45 -9.35 16.51
C ILE A 171 -3.65 -10.00 17.66
N LYS A 172 -4.29 -10.94 18.36
CA LYS A 172 -3.77 -11.53 19.61
C LYS A 172 -2.44 -12.26 19.43
N ALA A 173 -2.31 -13.07 18.37
CA ALA A 173 -1.13 -13.88 18.10
C ALA A 173 0.06 -13.09 17.50
N MET A 174 -0.09 -11.78 17.27
CA MET A 174 0.98 -10.94 16.72
C MET A 174 2.14 -10.75 17.71
N LYS A 175 3.38 -10.99 17.27
CA LYS A 175 4.55 -10.85 18.13
C LYS A 175 4.90 -9.39 18.39
N MET A 176 5.65 -9.17 19.46
CA MET A 176 6.01 -7.84 19.95
C MET A 176 6.82 -7.05 18.91
N GLU A 177 7.69 -7.70 18.16
CA GLU A 177 8.51 -7.09 17.12
C GLU A 177 7.67 -6.47 16.01
N SER A 178 6.60 -7.14 15.60
CA SER A 178 5.62 -6.65 14.62
C SER A 178 4.78 -5.51 15.21
N ARG A 179 4.34 -5.65 16.48
CA ARG A 179 3.59 -4.61 17.20
C ARG A 179 4.37 -3.31 17.37
N ILE A 180 5.67 -3.39 17.63
CA ILE A 180 6.55 -2.21 17.75
C ILE A 180 6.59 -1.43 16.42
N LEU A 181 6.60 -2.12 15.27
CA LEU A 181 6.53 -1.45 13.97
C LEU A 181 5.19 -0.75 13.77
N LEU A 182 4.07 -1.42 14.06
CA LEU A 182 2.74 -0.78 13.99
C LEU A 182 2.65 0.46 14.89
N TRP A 183 3.17 0.37 16.12
CA TRP A 183 3.23 1.51 17.04
C TRP A 183 4.09 2.65 16.47
N ARG A 184 5.26 2.36 15.91
CA ARG A 184 6.11 3.38 15.26
C ARG A 184 5.41 4.05 14.08
N ILE A 185 4.73 3.28 13.24
CA ILE A 185 3.92 3.83 12.13
C ILE A 185 2.84 4.74 12.69
N ASN A 186 2.11 4.31 13.72
CA ASN A 186 1.10 5.14 14.37
C ASN A 186 1.68 6.46 14.89
N VAL A 187 2.87 6.44 15.51
CA VAL A 187 3.56 7.67 15.97
C VAL A 187 3.96 8.57 14.79
N ILE A 188 4.39 8.00 13.66
CA ILE A 188 4.72 8.78 12.46
C ILE A 188 3.47 9.47 11.91
N VAL A 189 2.36 8.74 11.80
CA VAL A 189 1.07 9.29 11.36
C VAL A 189 0.62 10.39 12.30
N GLU A 190 0.65 10.14 13.61
CA GLU A 190 0.23 11.10 14.63
C GLU A 190 1.04 12.41 14.59
N ARG A 191 2.33 12.34 14.27
CA ARG A 191 3.20 13.53 14.23
C ARG A 191 3.29 14.19 12.87
N GLY A 192 2.99 13.46 11.80
CA GLY A 192 3.21 13.88 10.43
C GLY A 192 1.99 14.55 9.79
N VAL A 193 0.79 14.25 10.27
CA VAL A 193 -0.47 14.87 9.82
C VAL A 193 -0.73 16.16 10.59
N HIS A 194 -1.19 17.20 9.89
CA HIS A 194 -1.58 18.47 10.50
C HIS A 194 -2.72 18.29 11.51
N ASP A 195 -2.69 19.01 12.63
CA ASP A 195 -3.61 18.78 13.76
C ASP A 195 -5.09 18.98 13.39
N ASP A 196 -5.38 19.91 12.48
CA ASP A 196 -6.71 20.19 11.93
C ASP A 196 -7.29 19.03 11.11
N LEU A 197 -6.45 18.14 10.58
CA LEU A 197 -6.89 16.98 9.80
C LEU A 197 -7.16 15.75 10.67
N LYS A 198 -6.91 15.82 11.98
CA LYS A 198 -7.05 14.68 12.92
C LYS A 198 -8.44 14.56 13.55
N GLU A 199 -9.29 15.58 13.40
CA GLU A 199 -10.70 15.58 13.80
C GLU A 199 -11.54 14.71 12.86
#